data_AF-A0A391NQL0-F1
#
_entry.id   AF-A0A391NQL0-F1
#
_cell.length_a   1.000
_cell.length_b   1.000
_cell.length_c   1.000
_cell.angle_alpha   90.00
_cell.angle_beta   90.00
_cell.angle_gamma   90.00
#
_symmetry.space_group_name_H-M   'P 1'
#
loop_
_entity.id
_entity.type
_entity.pdbx_description
1 polymer ?
#
loop_
_entity_poly.entity_id
_entity_poly.type
_entity_poly.pdbx_seq_one_letter_code
_entity_poly.pdbx_strand_id
1 'polypeptide(L)'
;MREERIRALVKYLSPAVVAKKTGLDRRRWGTVAHNLKVKVRIEDMDALLDAFPEYELWIWKGDVDPAKGQISPAYAEADLKLAEQNAGSR
;
A
#
# COMPACT_ATOMS: atom_id res chain seq x y z
N MET A 1 -13.76 -2.04 -4.74
CA MET A 1 -13.37 -0.65 -4.37
C MET A 1 -12.35 -0.53 -3.23
N ARG A 2 -12.70 -0.59 -1.92
CA ARG A 2 -11.70 -0.43 -0.81
C ARG A 2 -10.82 -1.67 -0.61
N GLU A 3 -11.47 -2.83 -0.59
CA GLU A 3 -10.78 -4.11 -0.45
C GLU A 3 -9.77 -4.35 -1.56
N GLU A 4 -10.12 -4.07 -2.81
CA GLU A 4 -9.18 -4.11 -3.95
C GLU A 4 -7.96 -3.21 -3.75
N ARG A 5 -8.14 -2.00 -3.20
CA ARG A 5 -7.04 -1.06 -2.91
C ARG A 5 -6.12 -1.57 -1.82
N ILE A 6 -6.68 -2.13 -0.75
CA ILE A 6 -5.90 -2.82 0.29
C ILE A 6 -5.06 -3.94 -0.33
N ARG A 7 -5.68 -4.80 -1.15
CA ARG A 7 -4.97 -5.89 -1.82
C ARG A 7 -3.88 -5.38 -2.77
N ALA A 8 -4.17 -4.33 -3.52
CA ALA A 8 -3.21 -3.71 -4.43
C ALA A 8 -2.02 -3.11 -3.66
N LEU A 9 -2.26 -2.43 -2.54
CA LEU A 9 -1.19 -1.89 -1.70
C LEU A 9 -0.32 -3.00 -1.10
N VAL A 10 -0.92 -4.06 -0.58
CA VAL A 10 -0.16 -5.20 -0.02
C VAL A 10 0.69 -5.88 -1.10
N LYS A 11 0.21 -5.94 -2.35
CA LYS A 11 1.00 -6.45 -3.49
C LYS A 11 2.17 -5.53 -3.82
N TYR A 12 1.92 -4.22 -3.86
CA TYR A 12 2.95 -3.21 -4.14
C TYR A 12 4.06 -3.22 -3.08
N LEU A 13 3.70 -3.21 -1.79
CA LEU A 13 4.66 -3.22 -0.69
C LEU A 13 5.29 -4.60 -0.42
N SER A 14 4.66 -5.67 -0.91
CA SER A 14 4.86 -7.07 -0.56
C SER A 14 4.34 -7.47 0.84
N PRO A 15 3.80 -8.70 0.99
CA PRO A 15 3.35 -9.23 2.28
C PRO A 15 4.42 -9.22 3.40
N ALA A 16 5.70 -9.29 3.04
CA ALA A 16 6.79 -9.32 4.01
C ALA A 16 7.01 -7.95 4.67
N VAL A 17 6.96 -6.87 3.88
CA VAL A 17 7.11 -5.49 4.39
C VAL A 17 5.91 -5.12 5.25
N VAL A 18 4.71 -5.45 4.78
CA VAL A 18 3.48 -5.17 5.52
C VAL A 18 3.49 -5.92 6.87
N ALA A 19 3.86 -7.20 6.89
CA ALA A 19 3.98 -7.95 8.15
C ALA A 19 4.97 -7.31 9.14
N LYS A 20 6.14 -6.89 8.65
CA LYS A 20 7.17 -6.24 9.48
C LYS A 20 6.69 -4.94 10.12
N LYS A 21 5.89 -4.16 9.38
CA LYS A 21 5.38 -2.85 9.84
C LYS A 21 4.14 -2.96 10.72
N THR A 22 3.23 -3.87 10.38
CA THR A 22 1.95 -4.06 11.09
C THR A 22 2.07 -4.96 12.33
N GLY A 23 3.14 -5.74 12.44
CA GLY A 23 3.28 -6.76 13.50
C GLY A 23 2.38 -7.98 13.31
N LEU A 24 1.59 -8.05 12.24
CA LEU A 24 0.72 -9.18 11.92
C LEU A 24 1.43 -10.25 11.08
N ASP A 25 0.87 -11.47 11.08
CA ASP A 25 1.41 -12.63 10.39
C ASP A 25 1.59 -12.38 8.88
N ARG A 26 2.80 -12.66 8.35
CA ARG A 26 3.09 -12.59 6.91
C ARG A 26 2.15 -13.45 6.08
N ARG A 27 1.74 -14.62 6.58
CA ARG A 27 0.80 -15.49 5.87
C ARG A 27 -0.60 -14.86 5.77
N ARG A 28 -1.02 -14.08 6.77
CA ARG A 28 -2.26 -13.28 6.69
C ARG A 28 -2.18 -12.33 5.51
N TRP A 29 -1.10 -11.56 5.40
CA TRP A 29 -0.90 -10.61 4.31
C TRP A 29 -0.77 -11.27 2.93
N GLY A 30 -0.15 -12.45 2.84
CA GLY A 30 -0.13 -13.24 1.61
C GLY A 30 -1.54 -13.67 1.18
N THR A 31 -2.38 -14.07 2.15
CA THR A 31 -3.77 -14.43 1.88
C THR A 31 -4.59 -13.22 1.45
N VAL A 32 -4.45 -12.08 2.14
CA VAL A 32 -5.08 -10.81 1.76
C VAL A 32 -4.67 -10.43 0.33
N ALA A 33 -3.39 -10.47 -0.02
CA ALA A 33 -2.93 -10.09 -1.35
C ALA A 33 -3.50 -10.99 -2.47
N HIS A 34 -3.53 -12.31 -2.28
CA HIS A 34 -3.70 -13.25 -3.41
C HIS A 34 -5.01 -14.04 -3.39
N ASN A 35 -5.65 -14.24 -2.23
CA ASN A 35 -6.85 -15.07 -2.14
C ASN A 35 -8.12 -14.21 -2.13
N LEU A 36 -8.76 -14.07 -3.30
CA LEU A 36 -10.00 -13.29 -3.47
C LEU A 36 -11.21 -13.87 -2.72
N LYS A 37 -11.16 -15.14 -2.30
CA LYS A 37 -12.24 -15.77 -1.52
C LYS A 37 -12.23 -15.33 -0.05
N VAL A 38 -11.11 -14.82 0.45
CA VAL A 38 -10.95 -14.40 1.84
C VAL A 38 -11.21 -12.91 1.95
N LYS A 39 -12.23 -12.51 2.71
CA LYS A 39 -12.49 -11.09 2.96
C LYS A 39 -11.36 -10.44 3.76
N VAL A 40 -11.05 -9.19 3.40
CA VAL A 40 -10.27 -8.28 4.23
C VAL A 40 -11.10 -7.91 5.45
N ARG A 41 -10.46 -7.99 6.63
CA ARG A 41 -11.10 -7.65 7.90
C ARG A 41 -10.88 -6.18 8.23
N ILE A 42 -11.66 -5.68 9.18
CA ILE A 42 -11.48 -4.31 9.68
C ILE A 42 -10.12 -4.20 10.36
N GLU A 43 -9.69 -5.21 11.12
CA GLU A 43 -8.39 -5.19 11.81
C GLU A 43 -7.21 -5.17 10.82
N ASP A 44 -7.36 -5.78 9.63
CA ASP A 44 -6.31 -5.66 8.60
C ASP A 44 -6.26 -4.23 8.06
N MET A 45 -7.43 -3.60 7.87
CA MET A 45 -7.50 -2.24 7.38
C MET A 45 -6.88 -1.26 8.39
N ASP A 46 -7.25 -1.36 9.66
CA ASP A 46 -6.72 -0.51 10.73
C ASP A 46 -5.21 -0.66 10.86
N ALA A 47 -4.71 -1.91 10.93
CA ALA A 47 -3.28 -2.17 11.00
C ALA A 47 -2.51 -1.60 9.79
N LEU A 48 -3.12 -1.65 8.60
CA LEU A 48 -2.50 -1.11 7.38
C LEU A 48 -2.48 0.43 7.39
N LEU A 49 -3.55 1.07 7.84
CA LEU A 49 -3.63 2.54 7.95
C LEU A 49 -2.67 3.07 9.01
N ASP A 50 -2.55 2.39 10.15
CA ASP A 50 -1.59 2.75 11.19
C ASP A 50 -0.14 2.60 10.70
N ALA A 51 0.14 1.56 9.92
CA ALA A 51 1.47 1.27 9.42
C ALA A 51 1.89 2.13 8.22
N PHE A 52 0.93 2.57 7.40
CA PHE A 52 1.16 3.32 6.16
C PHE A 52 0.11 4.43 5.96
N PRO A 53 0.11 5.45 6.83
CA PRO A 53 -0.87 6.54 6.80
C PRO A 53 -0.82 7.38 5.52
N GLU A 54 0.29 7.34 4.78
CA GLU A 54 0.46 8.01 3.49
C GLU A 54 -0.51 7.48 2.40
N TYR A 55 -1.08 6.29 2.57
CA TYR A 55 -2.05 5.73 1.62
C TYR A 55 -3.51 5.84 2.10
N GLU A 56 -3.78 6.51 3.21
CA GLU A 56 -5.12 6.54 3.83
C GLU A 56 -6.19 7.10 2.89
N LEU A 57 -5.96 8.29 2.35
CA LEU A 57 -6.90 8.96 1.43
C LEU A 57 -7.15 8.09 0.19
N TRP A 58 -6.08 7.48 -0.32
CA TRP A 58 -6.16 6.60 -1.47
C TRP A 58 -6.92 5.32 -1.14
N ILE A 59 -6.76 4.71 0.04
CA ILE A 59 -7.52 3.53 0.48
C ILE A 59 -9.00 3.85 0.71
N TRP A 60 -9.33 5.03 1.25
CA TRP A 60 -10.71 5.40 1.53
C TRP A 60 -11.46 5.89 0.29
N LYS A 61 -10.93 6.91 -0.39
CA LYS A 61 -11.62 7.64 -1.46
C LYS A 61 -11.10 7.33 -2.86
N GLY A 62 -9.83 6.96 -2.97
CA GLY A 62 -9.19 6.65 -4.25
C GLY A 62 -8.48 7.86 -4.83
N ASP A 63 -8.58 8.98 -4.10
CA ASP A 63 -7.91 10.23 -4.39
C ASP A 63 -6.50 10.23 -3.81
N VAL A 64 -5.70 11.17 -4.29
CA VAL A 64 -4.36 11.47 -3.77
C VAL A 64 -4.26 12.96 -3.51
N ASP A 65 -3.49 13.33 -2.49
CA ASP A 65 -3.13 14.72 -2.17
C ASP A 65 -1.64 14.75 -1.78
N PRO A 66 -0.72 14.72 -2.78
CA PRO A 66 0.71 14.64 -2.53
C PRO A 66 1.24 15.82 -1.70
N ALA A 67 0.59 16.98 -1.78
CA ALA A 67 0.94 18.16 -0.97
C ALA A 67 0.75 17.93 0.53
N LYS A 68 -0.12 16.98 0.92
CA LYS A 68 -0.34 16.55 2.31
C LYS A 68 0.28 15.18 2.62
N GLY A 69 1.15 14.67 1.73
CA GLY A 69 1.76 13.36 1.88
C GLY A 69 0.82 12.18 1.64
N GLN A 70 -0.35 12.43 1.03
CA GLN A 70 -1.33 11.39 0.71
C GLN A 70 -1.12 10.92 -0.73
N ILE A 71 -0.63 9.71 -0.90
CA ILE A 71 -0.18 9.17 -2.20
C ILE A 71 -0.87 7.85 -2.53
N SER A 72 -0.67 7.38 -3.76
CA SER A 72 -1.07 6.05 -4.21
C SER A 72 0.17 5.23 -4.59
N PRO A 73 0.05 3.88 -4.66
CA PRO A 73 1.13 3.05 -5.21
C PRO A 73 1.63 3.51 -6.57
N ALA A 74 0.72 3.90 -7.47
CA ALA A 74 1.07 4.40 -8.80
C ALA A 74 1.85 5.72 -8.75
N TYR A 75 1.49 6.62 -7.82
CA TYR A 75 2.24 7.86 -7.61
C TYR A 75 3.66 7.58 -7.09
N ALA A 76 3.77 6.70 -6.09
CA ALA A 76 5.06 6.31 -5.52
C ALA A 76 5.99 5.65 -6.57
N GLU A 77 5.45 4.78 -7.43
CA GLU A 77 6.22 4.20 -8.54
C GLU A 77 6.68 5.23 -9.57
N ALA A 78 5.85 6.22 -9.89
CA ALA A 78 6.20 7.27 -10.84
C ALA A 78 7.31 8.18 -10.28
N ASP A 79 7.22 8.53 -9.01
CA ASP A 79 8.23 9.36 -8.32
C ASP A 79 9.59 8.66 -8.25
N LEU A 80 9.61 7.36 -7.92
CA LEU A 80 10.83 6.53 -7.93
C LEU A 80 11.50 6.51 -9.32
N LYS A 81 10.72 6.33 -10.39
CA LYS A 81 11.26 6.31 -11.77
C LYS A 81 11.84 7.67 -12.18
N LEU A 82 11.22 8.77 -11.76
CA LEU A 82 11.75 10.11 -12.03
C LEU A 82 13.07 10.35 -11.29
N ALA A 83 13.20 9.88 -10.05
CA ALA A 83 14.45 9.96 -9.29
C ALA A 83 15.59 9.17 -9.97
N GLU A 84 15.30 7.95 -10.45
CA GLU A 84 16.26 7.11 -11.17
C GLU A 84 16.73 7.74 -12.49
N GLN A 85 15.84 8.38 -13.24
CA GLN A 85 16.18 9.05 -14.51
C GLN A 85 17.09 10.27 -14.31
N ASN A 86 16.95 10.99 -13.20
CA ASN A 86 17.81 12.14 -12.87
C ASN A 86 19.20 11.72 -12.35
N ALA A 87 19.37 10.47 -11.91
CA ALA A 87 20.65 9.96 -11.42
C ALA A 87 21.65 9.56 -12.53
N GLY A 88 21.24 9.65 -13.81
CA GLY A 88 22.00 9.11 -14.96
C GLY A 88 22.61 10.12 -15.94
N SER A 89 22.55 11.44 -15.69
CA SER A 89 23.23 12.42 -16.57
C SER A 89 24.53 12.94 -15.94
N ARG A 90 25.63 12.28 -16.27
CA ARG A 90 26.98 12.87 -16.20
C ARG A 90 27.91 12.25 -17.24
#